data_AF-A0A2H0JB54-F1
#
_entry.id   AF-A0A2H0JB54-F1
#
_cell.length_a   1.000
_cell.length_b   1.000
_cell.length_c   1.000
_cell.angle_alpha   90.00
_cell.angle_beta   90.00
_cell.angle_gamma   90.00
#
_symmetry.space_group_name_H-M   'P 1'
#
loop_
_entity.id
_entity.type
_entity.pdbx_description
1 polymer ?
#
loop_
_entity_poly.entity_id
_entity_poly.type
_entity_poly.pdbx_seq_one_letter_code
_entity_poly.pdbx_strand_id
1 'polypeptide(L)'
;MKNKKYLLPGVCLLGLMATTAHAERFDLESAIIESSTSKAVGGGKKSGDIATFFTAQKEMVYAALGDLGIALESLPADIRKNLERYQTTNFAAFKLFSQGLNAQDQGKFAEAKAFFEKAVELDPNFQLAGELSISMPSSNVTGTVQLQAALASAAKNATASGKTQVEVDLSGAIAALQSGQTVVIGSKAEASTSAANARDPGSNYTSNPAGSGSNYADRQAVGVSYTLQETSGITVSVASTNEWTLDQASSDSAGLLKVGDTAEFQATRSGATSSVDGSLKLADGSTVSWGHWQTGPGNFSLSSKGAPVTGLGPQFQYLIGQATRDMPTSGTATFAPAGGFLGNATGSIGVDFVNRSVQLNHLGFDVSGLNFANLSGTASYSSTIASGFFKGNYSSGTCTGCVGFSPTASVFTGNFLGKNASGLMFSTVLSTGNGTVSGLHAFTK
;
A
#
# COMPACT_ATOMS: atom_id res chain seq x y z
N MET A 1 -59.88 1.47 -83.58
CA MET A 1 -58.72 0.80 -82.96
C MET A 1 -58.24 1.66 -81.81
N LYS A 2 -58.27 1.15 -80.56
CA LYS A 2 -57.92 1.87 -79.34
C LYS A 2 -56.78 1.14 -78.62
N ASN A 3 -55.75 1.90 -78.27
CA ASN A 3 -54.63 1.51 -77.42
C ASN A 3 -55.10 1.00 -76.05
N LYS A 4 -54.45 -0.06 -75.55
CA LYS A 4 -54.31 -0.29 -74.11
C LYS A 4 -52.96 -0.96 -73.80
N LYS A 5 -52.30 -0.34 -72.81
CA LYS A 5 -51.06 -0.69 -72.12
C LYS A 5 -51.10 -2.09 -71.51
N TYR A 6 -49.94 -2.71 -71.25
CA TYR A 6 -49.53 -3.12 -69.90
C TYR A 6 -48.00 -3.26 -69.79
N LEU A 7 -47.48 -2.75 -68.67
CA LEU A 7 -46.10 -2.85 -68.18
C LEU A 7 -45.75 -4.29 -67.78
N LEU A 8 -44.46 -4.65 -67.89
CA LEU A 8 -43.74 -5.56 -66.97
C LEU A 8 -42.26 -5.12 -66.87
N PRO A 9 -41.63 -5.21 -65.68
CA PRO A 9 -40.34 -4.62 -65.36
C PRO A 9 -39.15 -5.55 -65.64
N GLY A 10 -37.98 -4.94 -65.86
CA GLY A 10 -36.71 -5.62 -66.02
C GLY A 10 -36.15 -6.18 -64.70
N VAL A 11 -35.45 -7.30 -64.82
CA VAL A 11 -34.56 -7.83 -63.80
C VAL A 11 -33.13 -7.69 -64.34
N CYS A 12 -32.38 -6.79 -63.72
CA CYS A 12 -30.97 -6.58 -63.98
C CYS A 12 -30.18 -7.62 -63.18
N LEU A 13 -29.32 -8.36 -63.88
CA LEU A 13 -28.44 -9.40 -63.37
C LEU A 13 -27.27 -8.73 -62.63
N LEU A 14 -27.27 -8.74 -61.29
CA LEU A 14 -26.11 -8.33 -60.49
C LEU A 14 -25.28 -9.58 -60.14
N GLY A 15 -24.05 -9.64 -60.67
CA GLY A 15 -23.08 -10.68 -60.35
C GLY A 15 -22.66 -10.64 -58.89
N LEU A 16 -22.93 -11.72 -58.17
CA LEU A 16 -22.42 -11.99 -56.84
C LEU A 16 -20.93 -12.37 -56.96
N MET A 17 -20.03 -11.44 -56.67
CA MET A 17 -18.63 -11.76 -56.37
C MET A 17 -18.58 -12.37 -54.96
N ALA A 18 -18.53 -13.70 -54.88
CA ALA A 18 -18.23 -14.40 -53.64
C ALA A 18 -16.75 -14.19 -53.30
N THR A 19 -16.46 -13.16 -52.51
CA THR A 19 -15.17 -13.05 -51.82
C THR A 19 -15.09 -14.19 -50.81
N THR A 20 -14.25 -15.18 -51.07
CA THR A 20 -13.88 -16.19 -50.08
C THR A 20 -13.21 -15.48 -48.90
N ALA A 21 -13.96 -15.30 -47.80
CA ALA A 21 -13.40 -14.85 -46.54
C ALA A 21 -12.38 -15.92 -46.08
N HIS A 22 -11.09 -15.58 -46.13
CA HIS A 22 -10.06 -16.42 -45.53
C HIS A 22 -10.35 -16.50 -44.02
N ALA A 23 -10.60 -17.71 -43.52
CA ALA A 23 -10.70 -17.94 -42.09
C ALA A 23 -9.34 -17.61 -41.45
N GLU A 24 -9.32 -16.62 -40.55
CA GLU A 24 -8.13 -16.31 -39.76
C GLU A 24 -7.79 -17.51 -38.86
N ARG A 25 -6.51 -17.90 -38.82
CA ARG A 25 -6.01 -19.03 -38.04
C ARG A 25 -5.06 -18.54 -36.95
N PHE A 26 -4.90 -19.33 -35.89
CA PHE A 26 -3.95 -19.07 -34.82
C PHE A 26 -3.04 -20.27 -34.57
N ASP A 27 -1.86 -19.98 -34.04
CA ASP A 27 -0.94 -20.93 -33.41
C ASP A 27 -0.59 -20.38 -32.02
N LEU A 28 -0.78 -21.20 -30.99
CA LEU A 28 -0.44 -20.91 -29.60
C LEU A 28 0.54 -21.95 -29.09
N GLU A 29 1.64 -21.49 -28.51
CA GLU A 29 2.68 -22.33 -27.94
C GLU A 29 2.94 -21.89 -26.49
N SER A 30 3.13 -22.86 -25.61
CA SER A 30 3.50 -22.64 -24.21
C SER A 30 4.62 -23.58 -23.82
N ALA A 31 5.50 -23.09 -22.97
CA ALA A 31 6.53 -23.88 -22.31
C ALA A 31 6.59 -23.46 -20.84
N ILE A 32 6.65 -24.45 -19.96
CA ILE A 32 6.84 -24.24 -18.53
C ILE A 32 8.24 -24.74 -18.22
N ILE A 33 9.09 -23.86 -17.71
CA ILE A 33 10.49 -24.13 -17.44
C ILE A 33 10.73 -23.95 -15.96
N GLU A 34 11.28 -24.97 -15.31
CA GLU A 34 11.72 -24.88 -13.94
C GLU A 34 13.02 -24.06 -13.87
N SER A 35 12.96 -22.87 -13.25
CA SER A 35 14.08 -21.92 -13.28
C SER A 35 15.35 -22.42 -12.60
N SER A 36 15.26 -23.34 -11.64
CA SER A 36 16.41 -23.88 -10.92
C SER A 36 17.20 -24.91 -11.74
N THR A 37 16.54 -25.60 -12.67
CA THR A 37 17.13 -26.69 -13.45
C THR A 37 17.19 -26.39 -14.95
N SER A 38 16.54 -25.31 -15.39
CA SER A 38 16.28 -24.97 -16.80
C SER A 38 15.57 -26.09 -17.58
N LYS A 39 14.95 -27.04 -16.88
CA LYS A 39 14.25 -28.17 -17.49
C LYS A 39 12.84 -27.76 -17.86
N ALA A 40 12.43 -28.10 -19.08
CA ALA A 40 11.02 -28.01 -19.46
C ALA A 40 10.23 -29.04 -18.63
N VAL A 41 9.32 -28.54 -17.79
CA VAL A 41 8.44 -29.36 -16.94
C VAL A 41 7.06 -29.53 -17.57
N GLY A 42 6.71 -28.70 -18.55
CA GLY A 42 5.43 -28.72 -19.22
C GLY A 42 5.40 -27.85 -20.47
N GLY A 43 4.27 -27.87 -21.16
CA GLY A 43 4.06 -27.10 -22.38
C GLY A 43 3.15 -27.79 -23.38
N GLY A 44 2.73 -27.02 -24.36
CA GLY A 44 1.81 -27.49 -25.37
C GLY A 44 1.68 -26.54 -26.55
N LYS A 45 1.28 -27.11 -27.68
CA LYS A 45 0.95 -26.38 -28.89
C LYS A 45 -0.53 -26.60 -29.23
N LYS A 46 -1.23 -25.52 -29.54
CA LYS A 46 -2.61 -25.54 -30.04
C LYS A 46 -2.70 -24.67 -31.27
N SER A 47 -3.39 -25.14 -32.29
CA SER A 47 -3.64 -24.39 -33.51
C SER A 47 -5.06 -24.63 -33.99
N GLY A 48 -5.63 -23.65 -34.68
CA GLY A 48 -7.03 -23.73 -35.09
C GLY A 48 -7.53 -22.47 -35.77
N ASP A 49 -8.83 -22.45 -36.03
CA ASP A 49 -9.52 -21.28 -36.55
C ASP A 49 -9.83 -20.30 -35.42
N ILE A 50 -9.86 -19.00 -35.71
CA ILE A 50 -10.03 -17.95 -34.69
C ILE A 50 -11.29 -18.11 -33.84
N ALA A 51 -12.34 -18.73 -34.38
CA ALA A 51 -13.57 -19.05 -33.66
C ALA A 51 -13.35 -20.01 -32.47
N THR A 52 -12.28 -20.81 -32.51
CA THR A 52 -11.91 -21.77 -31.46
C THR A 52 -10.82 -21.26 -30.52
N PHE A 53 -10.36 -20.02 -30.71
CA PHE A 53 -9.23 -19.43 -29.99
C PHE A 53 -9.41 -19.49 -28.46
N PHE A 54 -10.55 -19.04 -27.94
CA PHE A 54 -10.78 -19.00 -26.49
C PHE A 54 -10.87 -20.41 -25.87
N THR A 55 -11.40 -21.39 -26.61
CA THR A 55 -11.39 -22.79 -26.18
C THR A 55 -9.96 -23.32 -26.11
N ALA A 56 -9.13 -23.06 -27.14
CA ALA A 56 -7.74 -23.47 -27.14
C ALA A 56 -6.92 -22.79 -26.02
N GLN A 57 -7.14 -21.48 -25.78
CA GLN A 57 -6.56 -20.77 -24.65
C GLN A 57 -6.90 -21.45 -23.31
N LYS A 58 -8.17 -21.84 -23.14
CA LYS A 58 -8.66 -22.50 -21.94
C LYS A 58 -8.00 -23.85 -21.71
N GLU A 59 -7.93 -24.67 -22.76
CA GLU A 59 -7.26 -25.96 -22.73
C GLU A 59 -5.79 -25.83 -22.34
N MET A 60 -5.09 -24.80 -22.84
CA MET A 60 -3.70 -24.53 -22.45
C MET A 60 -3.56 -24.15 -20.98
N VAL A 61 -4.48 -23.36 -20.42
CA VAL A 61 -4.47 -23.03 -18.98
C VAL A 61 -4.64 -24.29 -18.13
N TYR A 62 -5.57 -25.18 -18.49
CA TYR A 62 -5.76 -26.44 -17.76
C TYR A 62 -4.58 -27.39 -17.92
N ALA A 63 -3.99 -27.48 -19.11
CA ALA A 63 -2.76 -28.24 -19.32
C ALA A 63 -1.62 -27.70 -18.44
N ALA A 64 -1.46 -26.38 -18.38
CA ALA A 64 -0.43 -25.76 -17.55
C ALA A 64 -0.62 -26.04 -16.05
N LEU A 65 -1.86 -26.03 -15.54
CA LEU A 65 -2.15 -26.41 -14.16
C LEU A 65 -1.79 -27.88 -13.89
N GLY A 66 -2.13 -28.76 -14.83
CA GLY A 66 -1.79 -30.18 -14.76
C GLY A 66 -0.27 -30.42 -14.73
N ASP A 67 0.46 -29.74 -15.61
CA ASP A 67 1.93 -29.80 -15.69
C ASP A 67 2.61 -29.30 -14.40
N LEU A 68 1.97 -28.36 -13.68
CA LEU A 68 2.40 -27.87 -12.37
C LEU A 68 1.99 -28.78 -11.20
N GLY A 69 1.30 -29.90 -11.46
CA GLY A 69 0.79 -30.80 -10.42
C GLY A 69 -0.38 -30.24 -9.63
N ILE A 70 -1.04 -29.19 -10.13
CA ILE A 70 -2.18 -28.54 -9.48
C ILE A 70 -3.46 -29.15 -10.05
N ALA A 71 -4.10 -30.03 -9.29
CA ALA A 71 -5.41 -30.58 -9.66
C ALA A 71 -6.48 -29.49 -9.64
N LEU A 72 -7.34 -29.41 -10.66
CA LEU A 72 -8.40 -28.40 -10.75
C LEU A 72 -9.36 -28.47 -9.55
N GLU A 73 -9.56 -29.68 -9.00
CA GLU A 73 -10.39 -29.97 -7.83
C GLU A 73 -9.77 -29.46 -6.53
N SER A 74 -8.45 -29.26 -6.50
CA SER A 74 -7.74 -28.70 -5.35
C SER A 74 -7.87 -27.17 -5.25
N LEU A 75 -8.27 -26.51 -6.35
CA LEU A 75 -8.48 -25.07 -6.35
C LEU A 75 -9.76 -24.70 -5.57
N PRO A 76 -9.75 -23.58 -4.83
CA PRO A 76 -10.94 -23.00 -4.22
C PRO A 76 -12.09 -22.85 -5.23
N ALA A 77 -13.33 -23.04 -4.77
CA ALA A 77 -14.51 -23.10 -5.64
C ALA A 77 -14.76 -21.80 -6.42
N ASP A 78 -14.44 -20.65 -5.84
CA ASP A 78 -14.50 -19.33 -6.46
C ASP A 78 -13.46 -19.18 -7.58
N ILE A 79 -12.23 -19.64 -7.36
CA ILE A 79 -11.17 -19.64 -8.39
C ILE A 79 -11.55 -20.57 -9.54
N ARG A 80 -12.07 -21.75 -9.25
CA ARG A 80 -12.53 -22.69 -10.29
C ARG A 80 -13.65 -22.09 -11.14
N LYS A 81 -14.66 -21.50 -10.50
CA LYS A 81 -15.77 -20.83 -11.20
C LYS A 81 -15.27 -19.68 -12.08
N ASN A 82 -14.31 -18.89 -11.59
CA ASN A 82 -13.72 -17.80 -12.35
C ASN A 82 -12.89 -18.31 -13.53
N LEU A 83 -12.11 -19.38 -13.31
CA LEU A 83 -11.37 -20.05 -14.37
C LEU A 83 -12.32 -20.57 -15.44
N GLU A 84 -13.45 -21.20 -15.09
CA GLU A 84 -14.42 -21.77 -16.04
C GLU A 84 -15.13 -20.72 -16.91
N ARG A 85 -15.27 -19.48 -16.46
CA ARG A 85 -15.94 -18.42 -17.22
C ARG A 85 -15.06 -17.88 -18.36
N TYR A 86 -15.66 -17.58 -19.51
CA TYR A 86 -15.03 -16.75 -20.54
C TYR A 86 -15.29 -15.27 -20.24
N GLN A 87 -14.26 -14.44 -20.25
CA GLN A 87 -14.43 -12.98 -20.03
C GLN A 87 -14.95 -12.27 -21.28
N THR A 88 -14.63 -12.80 -22.45
CA THR A 88 -15.18 -12.39 -23.76
C THR A 88 -15.09 -13.59 -24.72
N THR A 89 -15.96 -13.61 -25.73
CA THR A 89 -15.84 -14.52 -26.89
C THR A 89 -15.64 -13.75 -28.20
N ASN A 90 -15.49 -12.42 -28.14
CA ASN A 90 -15.24 -11.57 -29.29
C ASN A 90 -13.73 -11.35 -29.45
N PHE A 91 -13.13 -11.97 -30.47
CA PHE A 91 -11.69 -11.88 -30.70
C PHE A 91 -11.21 -10.45 -30.98
N ALA A 92 -12.01 -9.63 -31.67
CA ALA A 92 -11.67 -8.24 -31.92
C ALA A 92 -11.66 -7.41 -30.62
N ALA A 93 -12.62 -7.65 -29.72
CA ALA A 93 -12.64 -7.03 -28.39
C ALA A 93 -11.43 -7.47 -27.55
N PHE A 94 -11.08 -8.76 -27.58
CA PHE A 94 -9.89 -9.28 -26.89
C PHE A 94 -8.57 -8.67 -27.41
N LYS A 95 -8.44 -8.48 -28.73
CA LYS A 95 -7.28 -7.83 -29.34
C LYS A 95 -7.13 -6.39 -28.87
N LEU A 96 -8.21 -5.60 -28.87
CA LEU A 96 -8.20 -4.22 -28.37
C LEU A 96 -7.89 -4.19 -26.87
N PHE A 97 -8.47 -5.10 -26.10
CA PHE A 97 -8.17 -5.23 -24.67
C PHE A 97 -6.68 -5.49 -24.42
N SER A 98 -6.07 -6.40 -25.19
CA SER A 98 -4.64 -6.69 -25.12
C SER A 98 -3.77 -5.48 -25.50
N GLN A 99 -4.21 -4.68 -26.49
CA GLN A 99 -3.55 -3.41 -26.83
C GLN A 99 -3.66 -2.39 -25.70
N GLY A 100 -4.80 -2.34 -25.01
CA GLY A 100 -5.01 -1.51 -23.82
C GLY A 100 -4.05 -1.87 -22.68
N LEU A 101 -3.87 -3.16 -22.40
CA LEU A 101 -2.89 -3.64 -21.41
C LEU A 101 -1.45 -3.22 -21.79
N ASN A 102 -1.05 -3.41 -23.05
CA ASN A 102 0.26 -2.98 -23.52
C ASN A 102 0.48 -1.46 -23.39
N ALA A 103 -0.55 -0.65 -23.66
CA ALA A 103 -0.49 0.80 -23.49
C ALA A 103 -0.42 1.20 -22.01
N GLN A 104 -1.15 0.49 -21.14
CA GLN A 104 -1.11 0.67 -19.70
C GLN A 104 0.28 0.38 -19.13
N ASP A 105 0.92 -0.71 -19.54
CA ASP A 105 2.28 -1.08 -19.13
C ASP A 105 3.33 -0.04 -19.59
N GLN A 106 3.07 0.64 -20.71
CA GLN A 106 3.89 1.75 -21.20
C GLN A 106 3.58 3.10 -20.53
N GLY A 107 2.64 3.15 -19.57
CA GLY A 107 2.20 4.38 -18.90
C GLY A 107 1.32 5.29 -19.77
N LYS A 108 0.87 4.82 -20.94
CA LYS A 108 0.02 5.57 -21.89
C LYS A 108 -1.45 5.40 -21.54
N PHE A 109 -1.84 5.86 -20.36
CA PHE A 109 -3.16 5.55 -19.78
C PHE A 109 -4.34 6.11 -20.58
N ALA A 110 -4.21 7.25 -21.25
CA ALA A 110 -5.29 7.78 -22.08
C ALA A 110 -5.52 6.90 -23.32
N GLU A 111 -4.44 6.37 -23.90
CA GLU A 111 -4.50 5.42 -25.01
C GLU A 111 -5.07 4.07 -24.55
N ALA A 112 -4.62 3.57 -23.38
CA ALA A 112 -5.14 2.37 -22.76
C ALA A 112 -6.66 2.44 -22.53
N LYS A 113 -7.14 3.57 -21.98
CA LYS A 113 -8.56 3.83 -21.79
C LYS A 113 -9.35 3.73 -23.10
N ALA A 114 -8.87 4.39 -24.16
CA ALA A 114 -9.54 4.37 -25.45
C ALA A 114 -9.62 2.95 -26.05
N PHE A 115 -8.60 2.12 -25.83
CA PHE A 115 -8.64 0.72 -26.24
C PHE A 115 -9.66 -0.10 -25.44
N PHE A 116 -9.74 0.09 -24.12
CA PHE A 116 -10.72 -0.58 -23.28
C PHE A 116 -12.16 -0.16 -23.60
N GLU A 117 -12.41 1.13 -23.84
CA GLU A 117 -13.73 1.63 -24.26
C GLU A 117 -14.19 0.97 -25.56
N LYS A 118 -13.32 0.91 -26.58
CA LYS A 118 -13.63 0.21 -27.85
C LYS A 118 -13.84 -1.29 -27.66
N ALA A 119 -13.12 -1.93 -26.74
CA ALA A 119 -13.35 -3.34 -26.43
C ALA A 119 -14.75 -3.56 -25.83
N VAL A 120 -15.22 -2.67 -24.96
CA VAL A 120 -16.59 -2.69 -24.41
C VAL A 120 -17.65 -2.38 -25.47
N GLU A 121 -17.37 -1.48 -26.40
CA GLU A 121 -18.26 -1.21 -27.53
C GLU A 121 -18.48 -2.46 -28.41
N LEU A 122 -17.41 -3.26 -28.62
CA LEU A 122 -17.49 -4.51 -29.39
C LEU A 122 -18.08 -5.68 -28.61
N ASP A 123 -17.91 -5.71 -27.29
CA ASP A 123 -18.51 -6.71 -26.41
C ASP A 123 -18.97 -6.06 -25.09
N PRO A 124 -20.24 -5.62 -25.02
CA PRO A 124 -20.79 -4.99 -23.81
C PRO A 124 -20.76 -5.87 -22.56
N ASN A 125 -20.62 -7.20 -22.72
CA ASN A 125 -20.54 -8.14 -21.61
C ASN A 125 -19.10 -8.35 -21.12
N PHE A 126 -18.10 -7.70 -21.73
CA PHE A 126 -16.70 -7.80 -21.35
C PHE A 126 -16.41 -6.97 -20.09
N GLN A 127 -16.91 -7.45 -18.94
CA GLN A 127 -16.89 -6.75 -17.66
C GLN A 127 -15.52 -6.20 -17.28
N LEU A 128 -14.46 -6.98 -17.51
CA LEU A 128 -13.10 -6.58 -17.17
C LEU A 128 -12.63 -5.35 -17.97
N ALA A 129 -12.98 -5.25 -19.25
CA ALA A 129 -12.67 -4.08 -20.07
C ALA A 129 -13.43 -2.83 -19.58
N GLY A 130 -14.67 -2.99 -19.15
CA GLY A 130 -15.48 -1.91 -18.57
C GLY A 130 -14.94 -1.42 -17.22
N GLU A 131 -14.50 -2.33 -16.35
CA GLU A 131 -13.86 -1.95 -15.10
C GLU A 131 -12.55 -1.18 -15.35
N LEU A 132 -11.72 -1.68 -16.28
CA LEU A 132 -10.44 -1.04 -16.60
C LEU A 132 -10.63 0.33 -17.26
N SER A 133 -11.57 0.50 -18.19
CA SER A 133 -11.82 1.79 -18.84
C SER A 133 -12.22 2.90 -17.85
N ILE A 134 -12.98 2.56 -16.80
CA ILE A 134 -13.39 3.49 -15.74
C ILE A 134 -12.23 3.80 -14.79
N SER A 135 -11.36 2.82 -14.54
CA SER A 135 -10.21 2.96 -13.65
C SER A 135 -9.04 3.74 -14.28
N MET A 136 -8.96 3.79 -15.62
CA MET A 136 -7.88 4.48 -16.31
C MET A 136 -8.08 6.00 -16.33
N PRO A 137 -7.04 6.79 -16.02
CA PRO A 137 -7.08 8.25 -16.14
C PRO A 137 -7.13 8.68 -17.62
N SER A 138 -7.84 9.77 -17.90
CA SER A 138 -8.00 10.34 -19.25
C SER A 138 -6.78 11.13 -19.75
N SER A 139 -5.69 11.16 -19.00
CA SER A 139 -4.48 11.91 -19.33
C SER A 139 -3.28 10.98 -19.30
N ASN A 140 -2.42 11.09 -20.33
CA ASN A 140 -1.12 10.44 -20.30
C ASN A 140 -0.32 11.06 -19.17
N VAL A 141 0.15 10.20 -18.28
CA VAL A 141 0.84 10.63 -17.07
C VAL A 141 2.31 10.81 -17.43
N THR A 142 2.68 12.01 -17.85
CA THR A 142 4.08 12.34 -18.19
C THR A 142 4.81 12.99 -17.01
N GLY A 143 4.13 13.28 -15.90
CA GLY A 143 4.71 13.87 -14.70
C GLY A 143 4.08 13.38 -13.39
N THR A 144 4.86 13.45 -12.31
CA THR A 144 4.50 13.00 -10.95
C THR A 144 3.21 13.62 -10.41
N VAL A 145 2.89 14.86 -10.81
CA VAL A 145 1.67 15.59 -10.41
C VAL A 145 0.42 15.05 -11.13
N GLN A 146 0.55 14.67 -12.40
CA GLN A 146 -0.55 14.09 -13.20
C GLN A 146 -0.85 12.65 -12.77
N LEU A 147 0.18 11.93 -12.31
CA LEU A 147 0.05 10.60 -11.71
C LEU A 147 -0.74 10.67 -10.40
N GLN A 148 -0.45 11.66 -9.56
CA GLN A 148 -1.16 11.86 -8.31
C GLN A 148 -2.65 12.16 -8.54
N ALA A 149 -2.98 12.95 -9.57
CA ALA A 149 -4.37 13.21 -9.97
C ALA A 149 -5.06 11.97 -10.57
N ALA A 150 -4.32 11.15 -11.32
CA ALA A 150 -4.79 9.90 -11.90
C ALA A 150 -5.10 8.84 -10.82
N LEU A 151 -4.19 8.60 -9.87
CA LEU A 151 -4.41 7.68 -8.76
C LEU A 151 -5.52 8.17 -7.82
N ALA A 152 -5.60 9.47 -7.55
CA ALA A 152 -6.70 10.04 -6.76
C ALA A 152 -8.07 9.84 -7.44
N SER A 153 -8.13 9.97 -8.77
CA SER A 153 -9.37 9.74 -9.54
C SER A 153 -9.74 8.25 -9.60
N ALA A 154 -8.76 7.36 -9.79
CA ALA A 154 -8.97 5.92 -9.79
C ALA A 154 -9.45 5.41 -8.41
N ALA A 155 -8.86 5.90 -7.31
CA ALA A 155 -9.27 5.57 -5.94
C ALA A 155 -10.69 6.07 -5.63
N LYS A 156 -11.06 7.27 -6.11
CA LYS A 156 -12.40 7.83 -5.96
C LYS A 156 -13.45 7.02 -6.73
N ASN A 157 -13.13 6.54 -7.93
CA ASN A 157 -14.03 5.70 -8.74
C ASN A 157 -14.18 4.29 -8.16
N ALA A 158 -13.11 3.69 -7.61
CA ALA A 158 -13.18 2.40 -6.93
C ALA A 158 -14.10 2.44 -5.69
N THR A 159 -14.11 3.57 -4.97
CA THR A 159 -15.00 3.82 -3.83
C THR A 159 -16.47 3.98 -4.26
N ALA A 160 -16.72 4.60 -5.41
CA ALA A 160 -18.07 4.78 -5.95
C ALA A 160 -18.73 3.48 -6.45
N SER A 161 -17.93 2.48 -6.84
CA SER A 161 -18.40 1.18 -7.35
C SER A 161 -18.70 0.14 -6.25
N GLY A 162 -18.71 0.53 -4.98
CA GLY A 162 -19.13 -0.34 -3.87
C GLY A 162 -18.18 -1.51 -3.54
N LYS A 163 -16.98 -1.54 -4.12
CA LYS A 163 -15.92 -2.48 -3.71
C LYS A 163 -15.28 -1.96 -2.41
N THR A 164 -15.04 -2.86 -1.44
CA THR A 164 -14.36 -2.55 -0.16
C THR A 164 -13.10 -1.73 -0.41
N GLN A 165 -12.90 -0.70 0.43
CA GLN A 165 -11.81 0.29 0.34
C GLN A 165 -10.50 -0.34 -0.15
N VAL A 166 -10.14 -0.03 -1.40
CA VAL A 166 -8.80 -0.29 -1.91
C VAL A 166 -7.92 0.78 -1.29
N GLU A 167 -7.23 0.43 -0.21
CA GLU A 167 -6.20 1.29 0.37
C GLU A 167 -5.01 1.30 -0.61
N VAL A 168 -4.94 2.35 -1.42
CA VAL A 168 -3.84 2.58 -2.34
C VAL A 168 -2.75 3.27 -1.54
N ASP A 169 -1.63 2.59 -1.28
CA ASP A 169 -0.43 3.23 -0.73
C ASP A 169 0.23 4.11 -1.81
N LEU A 170 -0.36 5.29 -2.02
CA LEU A 170 0.14 6.29 -2.96
C LEU A 170 1.59 6.67 -2.61
N SER A 171 1.93 6.73 -1.33
CA SER A 171 3.29 7.00 -0.84
C SER A 171 4.29 5.97 -1.34
N GLY A 172 4.02 4.68 -1.14
CA GLY A 172 4.87 3.58 -1.60
C GLY A 172 4.95 3.49 -3.12
N ALA A 173 3.83 3.69 -3.82
CA ALA A 173 3.80 3.74 -5.29
C ALA A 173 4.63 4.91 -5.84
N ILE A 174 4.54 6.10 -5.24
CA ILE A 174 5.34 7.26 -5.62
C ILE A 174 6.84 7.02 -5.35
N ALA A 175 7.19 6.41 -4.22
CA ALA A 175 8.56 6.08 -3.89
C ALA A 175 9.16 5.02 -4.85
N ALA A 176 8.39 3.99 -5.18
CA ALA A 176 8.78 2.96 -6.15
C ALA A 176 9.06 3.57 -7.53
N LEU A 177 8.16 4.42 -8.05
CA LEU A 177 8.35 5.07 -9.35
C LEU A 177 9.51 6.07 -9.37
N GLN A 178 9.71 6.83 -8.31
CA GLN A 178 10.87 7.74 -8.19
C GLN A 178 12.20 6.98 -8.17
N SER A 179 12.19 5.72 -7.73
CA SER A 179 13.34 4.82 -7.77
C SER A 179 13.46 3.99 -9.06
N GLY A 180 12.68 4.32 -10.09
CA GLY A 180 12.70 3.62 -11.39
C GLY A 180 12.05 2.23 -11.37
N GLN A 181 11.23 1.92 -10.37
CA GLN A 181 10.52 0.64 -10.28
C GLN A 181 9.14 0.72 -10.93
N THR A 182 8.75 -0.33 -11.64
CA THR A 182 7.40 -0.50 -12.18
C THR A 182 6.42 -0.77 -11.04
N VAL A 183 5.35 0.04 -10.94
CA VAL A 183 4.28 -0.16 -9.96
C VAL A 183 3.15 -0.95 -10.61
N VAL A 184 2.91 -2.15 -10.10
CA VAL A 184 1.79 -3.00 -10.52
C VAL A 184 0.66 -2.84 -9.51
N ILE A 185 -0.53 -2.48 -9.99
CA ILE A 185 -1.74 -2.41 -9.17
C ILE A 185 -2.39 -3.79 -9.21
N GLY A 186 -2.34 -4.51 -8.08
CA GLY A 186 -2.98 -5.80 -7.89
C GLY A 186 -3.78 -5.86 -6.60
N SER A 187 -4.58 -6.90 -6.43
CA SER A 187 -5.22 -7.21 -5.16
C SER A 187 -4.17 -7.47 -4.07
N LYS A 188 -4.54 -7.31 -2.80
CA LYS A 188 -3.66 -7.54 -1.64
C LYS A 188 -3.00 -8.94 -1.67
N ALA A 189 -3.66 -9.92 -2.28
CA ALA A 189 -3.15 -11.28 -2.48
C ALA A 189 -2.03 -11.36 -3.54
N GLU A 190 -2.09 -10.54 -4.58
CA GLU A 190 -1.09 -10.50 -5.67
C GLU A 190 0.16 -9.68 -5.25
N ALA A 191 -0.02 -8.63 -4.45
CA ALA A 191 1.09 -7.84 -3.91
C ALA A 191 2.02 -8.65 -2.99
N SER A 192 1.47 -9.63 -2.25
CA SER A 192 2.26 -10.54 -1.41
C SER A 192 3.14 -11.53 -2.18
N THR A 193 2.77 -11.89 -3.41
CA THR A 193 3.53 -12.83 -4.24
C THR A 193 4.64 -12.16 -5.05
N SER A 194 4.48 -10.89 -5.42
CA SER A 194 5.48 -10.15 -6.22
C SER A 194 6.63 -9.59 -5.39
N ALA A 195 6.39 -9.26 -4.11
CA ALA A 195 7.42 -8.76 -3.19
C ALA A 195 8.45 -9.83 -2.77
N ALA A 196 8.11 -11.12 -2.89
CA ALA A 196 9.00 -12.22 -2.52
C ALA A 196 10.14 -12.47 -3.52
N ASN A 197 10.05 -11.96 -4.76
CA ASN A 197 10.98 -12.31 -5.84
C ASN A 197 11.77 -11.12 -6.44
N ALA A 198 11.54 -9.89 -5.98
CA ALA A 198 12.17 -8.71 -6.58
C ALA A 198 12.90 -7.84 -5.54
N ARG A 199 14.05 -8.32 -5.04
CA ARG A 199 15.28 -7.58 -4.69
C ARG A 199 16.10 -8.35 -3.65
N ASP A 200 17.10 -9.07 -4.13
CA ASP A 200 18.30 -9.41 -3.37
C ASP A 200 19.44 -8.50 -3.86
N PRO A 201 19.82 -7.50 -3.05
CA PRO A 201 21.21 -7.18 -2.85
C PRO A 201 21.49 -7.16 -1.34
N GLY A 202 21.52 -8.34 -0.71
CA GLY A 202 21.82 -8.50 0.71
C GLY A 202 21.16 -9.74 1.30
N SER A 203 21.68 -10.91 0.96
CA SER A 203 21.31 -12.24 1.46
C SER A 203 21.60 -12.47 2.96
N ASN A 204 21.05 -11.63 3.84
CA ASN A 204 21.08 -11.79 5.30
C ASN A 204 19.69 -11.78 5.97
N TYR A 205 18.60 -11.82 5.21
CA TYR A 205 17.29 -12.09 5.79
C TYR A 205 17.05 -13.59 5.77
N THR A 206 17.38 -14.26 6.87
CA THR A 206 16.93 -15.64 7.09
C THR A 206 15.40 -15.62 7.05
N SER A 207 14.83 -16.33 6.08
CA SER A 207 13.44 -16.78 6.01
C SER A 207 13.15 -17.73 7.16
N ASN A 208 13.25 -17.21 8.37
CA ASN A 208 12.89 -17.94 9.57
C ASN A 208 11.40 -17.72 9.81
N PRO A 209 10.59 -18.80 9.88
CA PRO A 209 9.19 -18.68 10.24
C PRO A 209 9.08 -17.94 11.59
N ALA A 210 8.04 -17.13 11.75
CA ALA A 210 7.78 -16.40 12.99
C ALA A 210 7.90 -17.37 14.18
N GLY A 211 8.94 -17.21 15.01
CA GLY A 211 9.20 -18.06 16.19
C GLY A 211 10.51 -18.86 16.24
N SER A 212 11.44 -18.78 15.27
CA SER A 212 12.76 -19.42 15.46
C SER A 212 13.73 -18.45 16.17
N GLY A 213 13.75 -18.53 17.50
CA GLY A 213 14.37 -17.58 18.42
C GLY A 213 15.91 -17.47 18.45
N SER A 214 16.65 -17.78 17.38
CA SER A 214 18.13 -17.73 17.40
C SER A 214 18.78 -16.61 16.59
N ASN A 215 18.08 -15.94 15.66
CA ASN A 215 18.68 -14.91 14.77
C ASN A 215 17.84 -13.62 14.66
N TYR A 216 17.10 -13.24 15.71
CA TYR A 216 16.48 -11.92 15.72
C TYR A 216 17.58 -10.89 15.96
N ALA A 217 17.98 -10.17 14.91
CA ALA A 217 18.73 -8.94 15.07
C ALA A 217 17.96 -8.07 16.08
N ASP A 218 18.63 -7.67 17.15
CA ASP A 218 18.02 -6.80 18.16
C ASP A 218 17.56 -5.52 17.45
N ARG A 219 16.25 -5.32 17.33
CA ARG A 219 15.68 -4.14 16.68
C ARG A 219 15.05 -3.23 17.71
N GLN A 220 15.06 -1.94 17.39
CA GLN A 220 14.49 -0.90 18.22
C GLN A 220 13.31 -0.28 17.50
N ALA A 221 12.21 -0.08 18.22
CA ALA A 221 11.17 0.82 17.77
C ALA A 221 11.56 2.22 18.24
N VAL A 222 11.58 3.18 17.31
CA VAL A 222 11.86 4.59 17.62
C VAL A 222 10.74 5.45 17.07
N GLY A 223 10.16 6.25 17.96
CA GLY A 223 9.20 7.29 17.67
C GLY A 223 9.91 8.63 17.69
N VAL A 224 9.61 9.50 16.74
CA VAL A 224 10.19 10.84 16.63
C VAL A 224 9.08 11.86 16.43
N SER A 225 9.21 13.04 17.02
CA SER A 225 8.31 14.17 16.84
C SER A 225 9.08 15.48 16.82
N TYR A 226 8.83 16.33 15.83
CA TYR A 226 9.50 17.62 15.67
C TYR A 226 8.61 18.58 14.89
N THR A 227 8.91 19.87 14.98
CA THR A 227 8.20 20.91 14.23
C THR A 227 9.08 21.48 13.13
N LEU A 228 8.45 21.88 12.04
CA LEU A 228 9.03 22.60 10.91
C LEU A 228 8.30 23.93 10.74
N GLN A 229 9.03 25.00 10.51
CA GLN A 229 8.49 26.28 10.11
C GLN A 229 8.64 26.41 8.59
N GLU A 230 7.51 26.41 7.89
CA GLU A 230 7.50 26.66 6.45
C GLU A 230 7.77 28.15 6.15
N THR A 231 8.19 28.44 4.92
CA THR A 231 8.39 29.82 4.43
C THR A 231 7.12 30.69 4.56
N SER A 232 5.94 30.06 4.59
CA SER A 232 4.64 30.69 4.81
C SER A 232 4.40 31.15 6.25
N GLY A 233 5.29 30.80 7.19
CA GLY A 233 5.14 31.02 8.63
C GLY A 233 4.26 29.96 9.32
N ILE A 234 3.68 29.02 8.58
CA ILE A 234 2.89 27.92 9.14
C ILE A 234 3.83 26.94 9.83
N THR A 235 3.48 26.56 11.06
CA THR A 235 4.19 25.51 11.80
C THR A 235 3.56 24.16 11.48
N VAL A 236 4.37 23.24 10.97
CA VAL A 236 4.00 21.86 10.67
C VAL A 236 4.68 20.97 11.68
N SER A 237 3.90 20.30 12.53
CA SER A 237 4.40 19.26 13.41
C SER A 237 4.35 17.90 12.70
N VAL A 238 5.44 17.15 12.79
CA VAL A 238 5.64 15.83 12.20
C VAL A 238 5.90 14.86 13.33
N ALA A 239 5.22 13.71 13.32
CA ALA A 239 5.59 12.59 14.16
C ALA A 239 5.46 11.26 13.41
N SER A 240 6.36 10.33 13.69
CA SER A 240 6.36 8.99 13.11
C SER A 240 6.96 7.98 14.06
N THR A 241 6.70 6.70 13.79
CA THR A 241 7.24 5.58 14.58
C THR A 241 7.68 4.49 13.62
N ASN A 242 8.93 4.06 13.70
CA ASN A 242 9.48 3.05 12.80
C ASN A 242 10.34 2.04 13.57
N GLU A 243 10.51 0.87 12.98
CA GLU A 243 11.44 -0.16 13.44
C GLU A 243 12.81 0.06 12.78
N TRP A 244 13.87 0.02 13.56
CA TRP A 244 15.24 0.28 13.14
C TRP A 244 16.17 -0.81 13.64
N THR A 245 17.22 -1.08 12.88
CA THR A 245 18.36 -1.91 13.32
C THR A 245 19.26 -1.12 14.29
N LEU A 246 20.13 -1.82 15.04
CA LEU A 246 21.05 -1.16 15.99
C LEU A 246 22.08 -0.22 15.35
N ASP A 247 22.37 -0.36 14.06
CA ASP A 247 23.24 0.55 13.31
C ASP A 247 22.49 1.81 12.81
N GLN A 248 21.18 1.69 12.64
CA GLN A 248 20.30 2.80 12.27
C GLN A 248 19.83 3.59 13.49
N ALA A 249 19.60 2.95 14.63
CA ALA A 249 19.23 3.60 15.88
C ALA A 249 20.28 3.35 16.97
N SER A 250 20.84 4.43 17.51
CA SER A 250 21.83 4.35 18.59
C SER A 250 21.52 5.34 19.70
N SER A 251 21.86 4.95 20.92
CA SER A 251 21.67 5.74 22.13
C SER A 251 22.90 5.66 23.03
N ASP A 252 23.14 6.69 23.81
CA ASP A 252 24.14 6.72 24.87
C ASP A 252 23.49 7.03 26.23
N SER A 253 24.30 7.29 27.25
CA SER A 253 23.80 7.65 28.59
C SER A 253 22.95 8.93 28.64
N ALA A 254 23.05 9.79 27.62
CA ALA A 254 22.24 11.00 27.49
C ALA A 254 20.99 10.77 26.60
N GLY A 255 20.74 9.53 26.17
CA GLY A 255 19.56 9.14 25.39
C GLY A 255 19.85 8.92 23.91
N LEU A 256 18.88 9.18 23.04
CA LEU A 256 19.02 8.94 21.60
C LEU A 256 20.17 9.79 21.02
N LEU A 257 21.04 9.17 20.24
CA LEU A 257 22.17 9.83 19.56
C LEU A 257 21.90 10.01 18.07
N LYS A 258 21.36 8.96 17.43
CA LYS A 258 21.05 8.91 16.00
C LYS A 258 19.87 7.96 15.77
N VAL A 259 19.02 8.30 14.82
CA VAL A 259 17.99 7.40 14.27
C VAL A 259 17.94 7.54 12.75
N GLY A 260 17.85 6.39 12.07
CA GLY A 260 17.65 6.27 10.63
C GLY A 260 18.92 6.26 9.79
N ASP A 261 18.74 6.34 8.47
CA ASP A 261 19.80 6.25 7.47
C ASP A 261 19.76 7.44 6.49
N THR A 262 20.88 7.65 5.80
CA THR A 262 21.04 8.79 4.90
C THR A 262 20.18 8.69 3.63
N ALA A 263 19.65 7.51 3.30
CA ALA A 263 18.90 7.27 2.07
C ALA A 263 17.42 7.61 2.20
N GLU A 264 16.84 7.48 3.41
CA GLU A 264 15.42 7.78 3.65
C GLU A 264 15.21 8.92 4.63
N PHE A 265 15.48 8.69 5.91
CA PHE A 265 15.33 9.67 6.98
C PHE A 265 16.45 9.45 7.98
N GLN A 266 17.11 10.53 8.38
CA GLN A 266 18.09 10.49 9.45
C GLN A 266 17.92 11.70 10.36
N ALA A 267 17.97 11.44 11.67
CA ALA A 267 18.13 12.47 12.67
C ALA A 267 19.37 12.17 13.52
N THR A 268 20.24 13.15 13.70
CA THR A 268 21.47 13.02 14.49
C THR A 268 21.53 14.17 15.48
N ARG A 269 21.88 13.86 16.75
CA ARG A 269 21.96 14.86 17.82
C ARG A 269 22.95 15.99 17.52
N SER A 270 24.06 15.70 16.84
CA SER A 270 25.00 16.68 16.27
C SER A 270 25.49 17.81 17.23
N GLY A 271 25.58 17.50 18.52
CA GLY A 271 25.99 18.44 19.58
C GLY A 271 24.84 19.04 20.40
N ALA A 272 23.59 18.73 20.03
CA ALA A 272 22.42 19.28 20.72
C ALA A 272 22.38 18.79 22.16
N THR A 273 21.88 19.65 23.04
CA THR A 273 21.66 19.25 24.43
C THR A 273 20.55 18.20 24.45
N SER A 274 20.85 17.02 25.02
CA SER A 274 19.87 15.94 25.18
C SER A 274 19.40 15.87 26.61
N SER A 275 18.10 15.68 26.79
CA SER A 275 17.46 15.34 28.06
C SER A 275 16.75 14.01 27.91
N VAL A 276 16.87 13.14 28.92
CA VAL A 276 16.02 11.97 29.08
C VAL A 276 14.95 12.35 30.09
N ASP A 277 13.71 12.48 29.62
CA ASP A 277 12.62 13.03 30.42
C ASP A 277 11.91 11.93 31.23
N GLY A 278 11.98 10.68 30.79
CA GLY A 278 11.42 9.56 31.51
C GLY A 278 11.77 8.20 30.94
N SER A 279 11.46 7.17 31.74
CA SER A 279 11.55 5.78 31.32
C SER A 279 10.46 4.95 31.99
N LEU A 280 10.10 3.85 31.35
CA LEU A 280 9.06 2.94 31.75
C LEU A 280 9.53 1.50 31.54
N LYS A 281 9.41 0.69 32.58
CA LYS A 281 9.67 -0.75 32.51
C LYS A 281 8.38 -1.48 32.14
N LEU A 282 8.41 -2.24 31.04
CA LEU A 282 7.29 -3.05 30.57
C LEU A 282 7.17 -4.36 31.36
N ALA A 283 6.03 -5.03 31.23
CA ALA A 283 5.74 -6.27 31.96
C ALA A 283 6.74 -7.41 31.69
N ASP A 284 7.35 -7.45 30.51
CA ASP A 284 8.40 -8.41 30.15
C ASP A 284 9.81 -7.99 30.60
N GLY A 285 9.92 -6.88 31.34
CA GLY A 285 11.17 -6.36 31.87
C GLY A 285 11.98 -5.48 30.92
N SER A 286 11.58 -5.37 29.65
CA SER A 286 12.17 -4.40 28.72
C SER A 286 11.84 -2.96 29.14
N THR A 287 12.65 -2.01 28.68
CA THR A 287 12.50 -0.59 29.03
C THR A 287 12.22 0.23 27.78
N VAL A 288 11.35 1.22 27.95
CA VAL A 288 11.06 2.27 26.99
C VAL A 288 11.51 3.59 27.63
N SER A 289 12.27 4.41 26.91
CA SER A 289 12.65 5.73 27.39
C SER A 289 12.24 6.80 26.38
N TRP A 290 12.03 8.01 26.87
CA TRP A 290 11.74 9.16 26.03
C TRP A 290 12.51 10.38 26.52
N GLY A 291 12.75 11.27 25.57
CA GLY A 291 13.57 12.44 25.81
C GLY A 291 13.51 13.38 24.61
N HIS A 292 14.29 14.44 24.66
CA HIS A 292 14.33 15.41 23.59
C HIS A 292 15.73 15.99 23.39
N TRP A 293 15.98 16.45 22.17
CA TRP A 293 17.11 17.29 21.83
C TRP A 293 16.64 18.74 21.76
N GLN A 294 17.36 19.66 22.40
CA GLN A 294 17.09 21.09 22.35
C GLN A 294 18.08 21.79 21.41
N THR A 295 17.61 22.77 20.64
CA THR A 295 18.48 23.67 19.87
C THR A 295 19.25 24.59 20.81
N GLY A 296 20.53 24.27 21.05
CA GLY A 296 21.55 25.14 21.62
C GLY A 296 22.77 25.22 20.67
N PRO A 297 23.91 25.79 21.09
CA PRO A 297 25.11 25.80 20.25
C PRO A 297 25.54 24.36 19.90
N GLY A 298 25.29 23.93 18.65
CA GLY A 298 25.46 22.55 18.18
C GLY A 298 24.13 21.89 17.78
N ASN A 299 23.41 22.44 16.81
CA ASN A 299 22.06 21.97 16.42
C ASN A 299 22.01 20.47 16.08
N PHE A 300 20.90 19.81 16.40
CA PHE A 300 20.59 18.53 15.82
C PHE A 300 20.33 18.69 14.31
N SER A 301 20.63 17.65 13.54
CA SER A 301 20.49 17.65 12.08
C SER A 301 19.47 16.60 11.67
N LEU A 302 18.51 16.99 10.82
CA LEU A 302 17.62 16.07 10.12
C LEU A 302 17.94 16.08 8.64
N SER A 303 17.89 14.91 8.00
CA SER A 303 17.90 14.77 6.56
C SER A 303 16.80 13.82 6.10
N SER A 304 16.27 14.09 4.92
CA SER A 304 15.28 13.25 4.25
C SER A 304 15.75 13.04 2.81
N LYS A 305 15.90 11.77 2.39
CA LYS A 305 16.44 11.40 1.09
C LYS A 305 17.77 12.09 0.78
N GLY A 306 18.65 12.14 1.79
CA GLY A 306 19.96 12.81 1.73
C GLY A 306 19.92 14.34 1.76
N ALA A 307 18.76 14.98 1.61
CA ALA A 307 18.64 16.44 1.66
C ALA A 307 18.44 16.92 3.11
N PRO A 308 19.15 17.97 3.57
CA PRO A 308 18.95 18.53 4.90
C PRO A 308 17.55 19.13 5.05
N VAL A 309 16.90 18.85 6.17
CA VAL A 309 15.62 19.47 6.54
C VAL A 309 15.90 20.78 7.24
N THR A 310 15.42 21.89 6.68
CA THR A 310 15.58 23.24 7.22
C THR A 310 14.32 23.71 7.96
N GLY A 311 14.42 24.82 8.70
CA GLY A 311 13.29 25.37 9.45
C GLY A 311 12.88 24.53 10.66
N LEU A 312 13.80 23.74 11.22
CA LEU A 312 13.54 22.92 12.41
C LEU A 312 13.19 23.80 13.61
N GLY A 313 12.16 23.41 14.33
CA GLY A 313 11.80 24.06 15.59
C GLY A 313 12.79 23.74 16.72
N PRO A 314 12.54 24.27 17.92
CA PRO A 314 13.52 24.27 19.00
C PRO A 314 13.75 22.89 19.63
N GLN A 315 12.89 21.91 19.33
CA GLN A 315 12.91 20.60 19.98
C GLN A 315 12.70 19.46 18.98
N PHE A 316 13.46 18.39 19.19
CA PHE A 316 13.25 17.08 18.57
C PHE A 316 12.97 16.07 19.69
N GLN A 317 11.75 15.59 19.78
CA GLN A 317 11.31 14.61 20.77
C GLN A 317 11.49 13.20 20.24
N TYR A 318 11.85 12.27 21.10
CA TYR A 318 11.97 10.86 20.76
C TYR A 318 11.43 9.95 21.85
N LEU A 319 11.00 8.76 21.43
CA LEU A 319 10.69 7.63 22.29
C LEU A 319 11.39 6.41 21.70
N ILE A 320 12.09 5.63 22.52
CA ILE A 320 12.90 4.50 22.07
C ILE A 320 12.64 3.30 22.99
N GLY A 321 12.45 2.13 22.38
CA GLY A 321 12.25 0.89 23.10
C GLY A 321 12.60 -0.31 22.25
N GLN A 322 12.67 -1.48 22.90
CA GLN A 322 12.86 -2.74 22.19
C GLN A 322 11.64 -3.04 21.31
N ALA A 323 11.87 -3.30 20.02
CA ALA A 323 10.81 -3.73 19.11
C ALA A 323 10.26 -5.11 19.52
N THR A 324 8.97 -5.35 19.28
CA THR A 324 8.37 -6.66 19.53
C THR A 324 9.03 -7.76 18.70
N ARG A 325 9.31 -8.89 19.33
CA ARG A 325 9.94 -10.06 18.69
C ARG A 325 8.92 -11.16 18.43
N ASP A 326 8.10 -11.42 19.44
CA ASP A 326 7.08 -12.47 19.44
C ASP A 326 5.71 -11.81 19.52
N MET A 327 5.16 -11.43 18.37
CA MET A 327 3.81 -10.88 18.30
C MET A 327 2.79 -11.95 18.74
N PRO A 328 1.90 -11.68 19.71
CA PRO A 328 0.84 -12.61 20.04
C PRO A 328 0.00 -12.93 18.80
N THR A 329 -0.41 -14.19 18.66
CA THR A 329 -1.22 -14.68 17.52
C THR A 329 -2.66 -14.99 17.93
N SER A 330 -3.00 -14.79 19.20
CA SER A 330 -4.32 -15.06 19.77
C SER A 330 -4.71 -14.05 20.84
N GLY A 331 -6.01 -13.92 21.06
CA GLY A 331 -6.60 -13.09 22.10
C GLY A 331 -6.62 -11.59 21.77
N THR A 332 -7.09 -10.83 22.75
CA THR A 332 -7.17 -9.37 22.70
C THR A 332 -6.36 -8.77 23.84
N ALA A 333 -5.87 -7.55 23.66
CA ALA A 333 -5.26 -6.74 24.71
C ALA A 333 -5.81 -5.32 24.70
N THR A 334 -5.71 -4.65 25.83
CA THR A 334 -6.06 -3.24 25.98
C THR A 334 -4.85 -2.53 26.56
N PHE A 335 -4.37 -1.50 25.87
CA PHE A 335 -3.21 -0.74 26.29
C PHE A 335 -3.68 0.61 26.86
N ALA A 336 -3.20 0.96 28.06
CA ALA A 336 -3.49 2.22 28.74
C ALA A 336 -2.30 3.19 28.63
N PRO A 337 -2.54 4.52 28.56
CA PRO A 337 -1.46 5.52 28.55
C PRO A 337 -0.55 5.39 29.78
N ALA A 338 0.77 5.50 29.59
CA ALA A 338 1.73 5.26 30.66
C ALA A 338 2.87 6.30 30.75
N GLY A 339 3.27 6.93 29.64
CA GLY A 339 4.31 7.96 29.68
C GLY A 339 4.70 8.49 28.30
N GLY A 340 5.24 9.71 28.23
CA GLY A 340 5.64 10.34 26.97
C GLY A 340 5.38 11.84 26.98
N PHE A 341 5.09 12.41 25.81
CA PHE A 341 4.94 13.85 25.60
C PHE A 341 3.49 14.33 25.49
N LEU A 342 2.54 13.41 25.36
CA LEU A 342 1.11 13.74 25.47
C LEU A 342 0.74 13.90 26.95
N GLY A 343 0.36 15.12 27.35
CA GLY A 343 -0.06 15.44 28.71
C GLY A 343 -1.46 14.91 29.02
N ASN A 344 -1.74 14.60 30.29
CA ASN A 344 -3.07 14.16 30.74
C ASN A 344 -3.71 13.08 29.85
N ALA A 345 -2.90 12.12 29.37
CA ALA A 345 -3.35 11.10 28.45
C ALA A 345 -4.36 10.14 29.11
N THR A 346 -5.47 9.90 28.43
CA THR A 346 -6.61 9.08 28.87
C THR A 346 -7.12 8.20 27.72
N GLY A 347 -8.07 7.29 28.02
CA GLY A 347 -8.63 6.34 27.07
C GLY A 347 -7.81 5.05 26.98
N SER A 348 -7.97 4.28 25.90
CA SER A 348 -7.20 3.06 25.68
C SER A 348 -7.04 2.70 24.20
N ILE A 349 -6.11 1.80 23.92
CA ILE A 349 -5.92 1.19 22.60
C ILE A 349 -6.23 -0.30 22.71
N GLY A 350 -7.33 -0.73 22.09
CA GLY A 350 -7.68 -2.14 21.97
C GLY A 350 -6.95 -2.78 20.80
N VAL A 351 -6.45 -4.00 20.99
CA VAL A 351 -5.77 -4.78 19.96
C VAL A 351 -6.35 -6.18 19.93
N ASP A 352 -6.79 -6.61 18.75
CA ASP A 352 -7.15 -7.99 18.47
C ASP A 352 -6.01 -8.61 17.66
N PHE A 353 -5.29 -9.54 18.27
CA PHE A 353 -4.12 -10.15 17.66
C PHE A 353 -4.47 -11.19 16.58
N VAL A 354 -5.70 -11.72 16.61
CA VAL A 354 -6.19 -12.68 15.62
C VAL A 354 -6.55 -11.93 14.35
N ASN A 355 -7.37 -10.88 14.48
CA ASN A 355 -7.85 -10.08 13.36
C ASN A 355 -6.87 -8.99 12.93
N ARG A 356 -5.77 -8.82 13.68
CA ARG A 356 -4.74 -7.80 13.50
C ARG A 356 -5.27 -6.37 13.51
N SER A 357 -6.37 -6.15 14.23
CA SER A 357 -7.03 -4.85 14.29
C SER A 357 -6.59 -4.07 15.53
N VAL A 358 -6.38 -2.78 15.34
CA VAL A 358 -6.11 -1.81 16.40
C VAL A 358 -7.27 -0.82 16.46
N GLN A 359 -7.81 -0.57 17.65
CA GLN A 359 -8.91 0.34 17.88
C GLN A 359 -8.53 1.36 18.96
N LEU A 360 -8.62 2.64 18.62
CA LEU A 360 -8.48 3.73 19.59
C LEU A 360 -9.84 3.96 20.24
N ASN A 361 -9.89 3.85 21.58
CA ASN A 361 -11.11 3.93 22.36
C ASN A 361 -11.10 5.20 23.21
N HIS A 362 -11.73 6.26 22.70
CA HIS A 362 -11.92 7.54 23.41
C HIS A 362 -10.62 8.11 23.98
N LEU A 363 -9.55 8.15 23.17
CA LEU A 363 -8.30 8.77 23.59
C LEU A 363 -8.51 10.26 23.85
N GLY A 364 -7.84 10.77 24.87
CA GLY A 364 -7.78 12.20 25.17
C GLY A 364 -6.43 12.57 25.73
N PHE A 365 -5.93 13.75 25.40
CA PHE A 365 -4.63 14.25 25.86
C PHE A 365 -4.45 15.72 25.52
N ASP A 366 -3.49 16.35 26.19
CA ASP A 366 -3.02 17.70 25.96
C ASP A 366 -1.72 17.70 25.16
N VAL A 367 -1.64 18.56 24.15
CA VAL A 367 -0.42 18.80 23.38
C VAL A 367 -0.36 20.25 22.93
N SER A 368 0.76 20.92 23.19
CA SER A 368 0.99 22.33 22.82
C SER A 368 -0.11 23.29 23.30
N GLY A 369 -0.68 23.03 24.49
CA GLY A 369 -1.76 23.84 25.07
C GLY A 369 -3.16 23.59 24.47
N LEU A 370 -3.29 22.63 23.56
CA LEU A 370 -4.56 22.18 23.01
C LEU A 370 -5.02 20.90 23.73
N ASN A 371 -6.31 20.79 24.01
CA ASN A 371 -6.90 19.61 24.64
C ASN A 371 -7.70 18.82 23.61
N PHE A 372 -7.37 17.55 23.43
CA PHE A 372 -8.10 16.62 22.58
C PHE A 372 -8.84 15.59 23.42
N ALA A 373 -10.05 15.24 23.01
CA ALA A 373 -10.89 14.29 23.73
C ALA A 373 -11.73 13.42 22.78
N ASN A 374 -12.13 12.25 23.28
CA ASN A 374 -12.98 11.28 22.57
C ASN A 374 -12.43 10.87 21.18
N LEU A 375 -11.11 10.93 21.01
CA LEU A 375 -10.44 10.51 19.78
C LEU A 375 -10.60 9.01 19.59
N SER A 376 -11.24 8.62 18.50
CA SER A 376 -11.43 7.20 18.15
C SER A 376 -11.01 6.96 16.72
N GLY A 377 -10.64 5.73 16.40
CA GLY A 377 -10.14 5.34 15.09
C GLY A 377 -9.83 3.86 15.04
N THR A 378 -9.65 3.34 13.83
CA THR A 378 -9.31 1.93 13.60
C THR A 378 -8.14 1.85 12.65
N ALA A 379 -7.27 0.86 12.86
CA ALA A 379 -6.17 0.52 11.99
C ALA A 379 -6.00 -1.00 11.94
N SER A 380 -5.18 -1.49 11.02
CA SER A 380 -4.65 -2.85 11.07
C SER A 380 -3.13 -2.77 11.17
N TYR A 381 -2.51 -3.68 11.93
CA TYR A 381 -1.06 -3.75 12.00
C TYR A 381 -0.49 -4.72 10.97
N SER A 382 0.69 -4.40 10.46
CA SER A 382 1.40 -5.19 9.46
C SER A 382 1.96 -6.48 10.09
N SER A 383 1.90 -7.59 9.35
CA SER A 383 2.62 -8.81 9.71
C SER A 383 4.00 -8.93 9.08
N THR A 384 4.38 -7.99 8.22
CA THR A 384 5.71 -7.99 7.59
C THR A 384 6.74 -7.22 8.41
N ILE A 385 6.28 -6.37 9.33
CA ILE A 385 7.11 -5.58 10.24
C ILE A 385 7.01 -6.24 11.61
N ALA A 386 8.15 -6.61 12.20
CA ALA A 386 8.19 -7.45 13.41
C ALA A 386 7.57 -6.72 14.61
N SER A 387 7.78 -5.41 14.70
CA SER A 387 7.16 -4.56 15.71
C SER A 387 5.65 -4.35 15.51
N GLY A 388 5.03 -4.90 14.46
CA GLY A 388 3.61 -4.72 14.17
C GLY A 388 3.23 -3.26 13.95
N PHE A 389 3.89 -2.60 13.01
CA PHE A 389 3.55 -1.22 12.62
C PHE A 389 2.07 -1.11 12.21
N PHE A 390 1.37 -0.10 12.71
CA PHE A 390 0.03 0.26 12.28
C PHE A 390 -0.08 1.75 11.99
N LYS A 391 -1.00 2.09 11.10
CA LYS A 391 -1.34 3.46 10.71
C LYS A 391 -2.84 3.56 10.50
N GLY A 392 -3.42 4.68 10.89
CA GLY A 392 -4.83 4.97 10.65
C GLY A 392 -5.15 6.46 10.75
N ASN A 393 -6.42 6.78 10.51
CA ASN A 393 -6.98 8.11 10.68
C ASN A 393 -8.00 8.08 11.82
N TYR A 394 -8.17 9.21 12.50
CA TYR A 394 -9.24 9.33 13.48
C TYR A 394 -10.59 9.40 12.77
N SER A 395 -11.56 8.65 13.27
CA SER A 395 -12.95 8.68 12.79
C SER A 395 -13.78 9.72 13.53
N SER A 396 -13.38 10.09 14.74
CA SER A 396 -14.09 11.03 15.60
C SER A 396 -13.18 11.66 16.65
N GLY A 397 -13.69 12.69 17.31
CA GLY A 397 -13.08 13.36 18.45
C GLY A 397 -13.34 14.86 18.43
N THR A 398 -12.92 15.53 19.49
CA THR A 398 -13.06 16.97 19.66
C THR A 398 -11.74 17.59 20.07
N CYS A 399 -11.55 18.87 19.77
CA CYS A 399 -10.42 19.64 20.26
C CYS A 399 -10.91 20.96 20.87
N THR A 400 -10.46 21.25 22.08
CA THR A 400 -10.61 22.56 22.72
C THR A 400 -9.34 23.38 22.49
N GLY A 401 -9.51 24.60 21.98
CA GLY A 401 -8.42 25.52 21.63
C GLY A 401 -8.01 25.46 20.16
N CYS A 402 -8.43 24.45 19.40
CA CYS A 402 -8.23 24.40 17.95
C CYS A 402 -9.09 25.45 17.24
N VAL A 403 -8.58 26.02 16.14
CA VAL A 403 -9.37 26.89 15.24
C VAL A 403 -10.31 26.06 14.36
N GLY A 404 -9.86 24.89 13.93
CA GLY A 404 -10.68 23.94 13.19
C GLY A 404 -10.10 22.54 13.27
N PHE A 405 -10.64 21.68 14.13
CA PHE A 405 -10.18 20.30 14.26
C PHE A 405 -10.85 19.40 13.22
N SER A 406 -10.04 18.63 12.49
CA SER A 406 -10.52 17.63 11.54
C SER A 406 -10.01 16.24 11.93
N PRO A 407 -10.84 15.38 12.56
CA PRO A 407 -10.45 14.02 12.91
C PRO A 407 -9.96 13.22 11.70
N THR A 408 -10.69 13.28 10.58
CA THR A 408 -10.38 12.48 9.40
C THR A 408 -9.12 12.92 8.66
N ALA A 409 -8.73 14.20 8.80
CA ALA A 409 -7.43 14.69 8.30
C ALA A 409 -6.28 14.45 9.28
N SER A 410 -6.57 13.97 10.49
CA SER A 410 -5.60 13.66 11.50
C SER A 410 -5.22 12.18 11.44
N VAL A 411 -3.95 11.88 11.66
CA VAL A 411 -3.39 10.53 11.51
C VAL A 411 -2.72 10.08 12.80
N PHE A 412 -2.70 8.77 13.00
CA PHE A 412 -1.92 8.13 14.05
C PHE A 412 -1.12 6.95 13.49
N THR A 413 0.02 6.68 14.12
CA THR A 413 0.85 5.52 13.86
C THR A 413 1.31 4.90 15.17
N GLY A 414 1.76 3.65 15.12
CA GLY A 414 2.38 3.04 16.27
C GLY A 414 3.11 1.75 15.97
N ASN A 415 3.83 1.28 16.98
CA ASN A 415 4.59 0.02 16.98
C ASN A 415 4.46 -0.64 18.36
N PHE A 416 4.43 -1.95 18.40
CA PHE A 416 4.47 -2.71 19.65
C PHE A 416 5.88 -2.78 20.22
N LEU A 417 5.97 -2.74 21.55
CA LEU A 417 7.20 -2.71 22.32
C LEU A 417 7.32 -3.93 23.24
N GLY A 418 8.55 -4.29 23.54
CA GLY A 418 8.88 -5.42 24.42
C GLY A 418 8.74 -6.77 23.74
N LYS A 419 9.35 -7.81 24.29
CA LYS A 419 9.45 -9.14 23.68
C LYS A 419 8.11 -9.67 23.17
N ASN A 420 7.04 -9.51 23.95
CA ASN A 420 5.71 -10.10 23.71
C ASN A 420 4.59 -9.06 23.49
N ALA A 421 4.90 -7.91 22.87
CA ALA A 421 3.96 -6.79 22.75
C ALA A 421 3.41 -6.33 24.12
N SER A 422 4.29 -6.21 25.11
CA SER A 422 3.94 -5.80 26.48
C SER A 422 3.68 -4.29 26.60
N GLY A 423 4.12 -3.53 25.60
CA GLY A 423 3.86 -2.10 25.47
C GLY A 423 3.56 -1.72 24.02
N LEU A 424 3.21 -0.46 23.83
CA LEU A 424 2.90 0.11 22.53
C LEU A 424 3.41 1.55 22.48
N MET A 425 4.14 1.88 21.43
CA MET A 425 4.54 3.24 21.07
C MET A 425 3.49 3.83 20.15
N PHE A 426 3.04 5.02 20.47
CA PHE A 426 2.01 5.74 19.74
C PHE A 426 2.53 7.11 19.30
N SER A 427 2.19 7.49 18.08
CA SER A 427 2.45 8.79 17.49
C SER A 427 1.19 9.32 16.84
N THR A 428 1.00 10.63 16.90
CA THR A 428 -0.15 11.31 16.31
C THR A 428 0.26 12.60 15.62
N VAL A 429 -0.43 12.94 14.53
CA VAL A 429 -0.39 14.25 13.89
C VAL A 429 -1.83 14.72 13.71
N LEU A 430 -2.19 15.83 14.37
CA LEU A 430 -3.55 16.35 14.46
C LEU A 430 -3.67 17.65 13.67
N SER A 431 -4.67 17.72 12.80
CA SER A 431 -4.99 18.93 12.02
C SER A 431 -5.84 19.88 12.85
N THR A 432 -5.32 21.08 13.13
CA THR A 432 -5.91 22.04 14.09
C THR A 432 -6.52 23.28 13.43
N GLY A 433 -6.53 23.32 12.09
CA GLY A 433 -7.07 24.41 11.27
C GLY A 433 -6.01 25.45 10.90
N ASN A 434 -5.06 25.73 11.80
CA ASN A 434 -3.95 26.67 11.58
C ASN A 434 -2.59 25.98 11.36
N GLY A 435 -2.58 24.66 11.21
CA GLY A 435 -1.38 23.85 11.10
C GLY A 435 -1.60 22.46 11.69
N THR A 436 -0.52 21.83 12.11
CA THR A 436 -0.56 20.53 12.78
C THR A 436 0.13 20.56 14.13
N VAL A 437 -0.37 19.75 15.06
CA VAL A 437 0.33 19.41 16.31
C VAL A 437 0.62 17.91 16.33
N SER A 438 1.74 17.51 16.89
CA SER A 438 2.13 16.11 16.95
C SER A 438 2.73 15.76 18.30
N GLY A 439 2.72 14.47 18.64
CA GLY A 439 3.30 14.01 19.88
C GLY A 439 3.45 12.50 19.93
N LEU A 440 4.24 12.05 20.90
CA LEU A 440 4.56 10.65 21.14
C LEU A 440 4.08 10.24 22.53
N HIS A 441 3.63 8.99 22.67
CA HIS A 441 3.28 8.43 23.96
C HIS A 441 3.47 6.91 23.97
N ALA A 442 3.87 6.36 25.11
CA ALA A 442 3.92 4.94 25.38
C ALA A 442 2.66 4.51 26.12
N PHE A 443 2.16 3.34 25.76
CA PHE A 443 1.06 2.66 26.40
C PHE A 443 1.54 1.29 26.90
N THR A 444 0.93 0.80 27.98
CA THR A 444 1.22 -0.52 28.57
C THR A 444 -0.02 -1.39 28.57
N LYS A 445 0.19 -2.69 28.34
CA LYS A 445 -0.87 -3.71 28.35
C LYS A 445 -1.47 -3.92 29.74
#